data_AF-A0A7V8ZSY5-F1
#
_entry.id   AF-A0A7V8ZSY5-F1
#
_cell.length_a   1.000
_cell.length_b   1.000
_cell.length_c   1.000
_cell.angle_alpha   90.00
_cell.angle_beta   90.00
_cell.angle_gamma   90.00
#
_symmetry.space_group_name_H-M   'P 1'
#
loop_
_entity.id
_entity.type
_entity.pdbx_description
1 polymer ?
#
loop_
_entity_poly.entity_id
_entity_poly.type
_entity_poly.pdbx_seq_one_letter_code
_entity_poly.pdbx_strand_id
1 'polypeptide(L)'
;MSAGGRQRQRLHWCSVVVAILSTGAYAASRQANVPRGSRTDTGQARPALSPDEALTRFVVEPGYRIDLIAAEPLVQSPVAIAFDERGRLYVV
;
A
#
# COMPACT_ATOMS: atom_id res chain seq x y z
N MET A 1 5.93 41.37 43.79
CA MET A 1 5.20 41.51 42.51
C MET A 1 6.22 41.36 41.37
N SER A 2 6.54 40.18 40.85
CA SER A 2 5.87 39.34 39.82
C SER A 2 5.53 40.04 38.49
N ALA A 3 6.44 39.95 37.49
CA ALA A 3 6.17 40.32 36.10
C ALA A 3 7.09 39.63 35.06
N GLY A 4 7.51 38.36 35.26
CA GLY A 4 8.47 37.67 34.38
C GLY A 4 7.96 36.48 33.55
N GLY A 5 6.71 36.04 33.72
CA GLY A 5 6.25 34.72 33.22
C GLY A 5 5.54 34.69 31.86
N ARG A 6 5.04 35.83 31.35
CA ARG A 6 4.11 35.85 30.19
C ARG A 6 4.78 35.92 28.82
N GLN A 7 6.06 36.28 28.74
CA GLN A 7 6.74 36.49 27.46
C GLN A 7 7.30 35.18 26.87
N ARG A 8 7.71 34.23 27.73
CA ARG A 8 8.15 32.89 27.31
C ARG A 8 7.01 32.07 26.71
N GLN A 9 5.80 32.12 27.29
CA GLN A 9 4.66 31.36 26.78
C GLN A 9 4.18 31.83 25.39
N ARG A 10 4.32 33.12 25.08
CA ARG A 10 3.97 33.68 23.77
C ARG A 10 4.94 33.27 22.66
N LEU A 11 6.22 33.12 22.97
CA LEU A 11 7.23 32.67 22.00
C LEU A 11 7.11 31.18 21.68
N HIS A 12 6.85 30.34 22.70
CA HIS A 12 6.72 28.90 22.53
C HIS A 12 5.50 28.51 21.68
N TRP A 13 4.41 29.30 21.74
CA TRP A 13 3.20 29.00 20.96
C TRP A 13 3.40 29.29 19.47
N CYS A 14 4.16 30.32 19.10
CA CYS A 14 4.51 30.59 17.71
C CYS A 14 5.43 29.51 17.12
N SER A 15 6.37 28.96 17.91
CA SER A 15 7.29 27.91 17.45
C SER A 15 6.56 26.59 17.12
N VAL A 16 5.55 26.22 17.90
CA VAL A 16 4.77 24.99 17.68
C VAL A 16 3.87 25.11 16.44
N VAL A 17 3.24 26.27 16.21
CA VAL A 17 2.38 26.49 15.03
C VAL A 17 3.21 26.51 13.74
N VAL A 18 4.40 27.12 13.73
CA VAL A 18 5.29 27.14 12.57
C VAL A 18 5.83 25.73 12.25
N ALA A 19 6.13 24.92 13.27
CA ALA A 19 6.58 23.54 13.07
C ALA A 19 5.48 22.63 12.46
N ILE A 20 4.23 22.78 12.90
CA ILE A 20 3.09 22.01 12.34
C ILE A 20 2.80 22.40 10.88
N LEU A 21 2.88 23.69 10.55
CA LEU A 21 2.67 24.18 9.17
C LEU A 21 3.76 23.73 8.20
N SER A 22 5.02 23.68 8.66
CA SER A 22 6.15 23.26 7.83
C SER A 22 6.21 21.74 7.60
N THR A 23 5.85 20.91 8.59
CA THR A 23 5.74 19.45 8.38
C THR A 23 4.53 19.09 7.50
N GLY A 24 3.38 19.76 7.67
CA GLY A 24 2.19 19.53 6.84
C GLY A 24 2.43 19.84 5.35
N ALA A 25 3.14 20.92 5.05
CA ALA A 25 3.51 21.28 3.68
C ALA A 25 4.50 20.29 3.05
N TYR A 26 5.41 19.70 3.84
CA TYR A 26 6.39 18.72 3.36
C TYR A 26 5.77 17.33 3.09
N ALA A 27 4.74 16.95 3.85
CA ALA A 27 3.99 15.71 3.60
C ALA A 27 3.09 15.85 2.36
N ALA A 28 2.46 17.00 2.17
CA ALA A 28 1.58 17.27 1.02
C ALA A 28 2.35 17.30 -0.32
N SER A 29 3.62 17.71 -0.32
CA SER A 29 4.44 17.78 -1.54
C SER A 29 4.96 16.42 -2.02
N ARG A 30 4.88 15.36 -1.21
CA ARG A 30 5.30 13.99 -1.57
C ARG A 30 4.25 13.20 -2.34
N GLN A 31 3.03 13.70 -2.50
CA GLN A 31 2.04 13.12 -3.43
C GLN A 31 2.33 13.56 -4.86
N ALA A 32 3.51 13.15 -5.33
CA ALA A 32 3.83 13.15 -6.74
C ALA A 32 2.94 12.09 -7.41
N ASN A 33 2.08 12.59 -8.29
CA ASN A 33 1.31 11.85 -9.29
C ASN A 33 2.13 10.69 -9.88
N VAL A 34 1.88 9.46 -9.44
CA VAL A 34 2.46 8.26 -10.07
C VAL A 34 1.80 8.13 -11.44
N PRO A 35 2.53 8.31 -12.56
CA PRO A 35 1.94 8.14 -13.87
C PRO A 35 1.45 6.69 -13.96
N ARG A 36 0.14 6.51 -14.10
CA ARG A 36 -0.41 5.20 -14.47
C ARG A 36 0.17 4.91 -15.85
N GLY A 37 1.17 4.03 -15.90
CA GLY A 37 1.78 3.62 -17.15
C GLY A 37 0.69 3.15 -18.10
N SER A 38 0.48 3.90 -19.18
CA SER A 38 -0.37 3.47 -20.28
C SER A 38 0.36 2.33 -20.96
N ARG A 39 0.09 1.09 -20.53
CA ARG A 39 0.54 -0.10 -21.24
C ARG A 39 -0.11 -0.04 -22.61
N THR A 40 0.63 0.45 -23.61
CA THR A 40 0.29 0.27 -25.02
C THR A 40 0.47 -1.22 -25.30
N ASP A 41 -0.57 -1.98 -24.97
CA ASP A 41 -0.70 -3.38 -25.34
C ASP A 41 -0.80 -3.41 -26.86
N THR A 42 0.28 -3.79 -27.54
CA THR A 42 0.33 -3.93 -28.99
C THR A 42 -0.52 -5.12 -29.42
N GLY A 43 -1.85 -5.00 -29.32
CA GLY A 43 -2.87 -5.80 -30.04
C GLY A 43 -2.87 -7.32 -29.89
N GLN A 44 -1.92 -7.94 -29.20
CA GLN A 44 -1.85 -9.38 -29.00
C GLN A 44 -2.17 -9.69 -27.54
N ALA A 45 -3.46 -9.69 -27.22
CA ALA A 45 -3.95 -10.24 -25.96
C ALA A 45 -3.49 -11.70 -25.87
N ARG A 46 -2.53 -11.97 -24.99
CA ARG A 46 -2.14 -13.35 -24.70
C ARG A 46 -3.35 -14.03 -24.05
N PRO A 47 -3.77 -15.22 -24.53
CA PRO A 47 -4.91 -15.89 -23.93
C PRO A 47 -4.67 -16.10 -22.44
N ALA A 48 -5.70 -15.84 -21.64
CA ALA A 48 -5.68 -16.13 -20.22
C ALA A 48 -5.46 -17.63 -20.03
N LEU A 49 -4.63 -17.98 -19.05
CA LEU A 49 -4.35 -19.37 -18.71
C LEU A 49 -5.42 -19.88 -17.76
N SER A 50 -5.66 -21.19 -17.78
CA SER A 50 -6.36 -21.81 -16.66
C SER A 50 -5.50 -21.70 -15.38
N PRO A 51 -6.13 -21.81 -14.19
CA PRO A 51 -5.39 -21.82 -12.92
C PRO A 51 -4.30 -22.90 -12.87
N ASP A 52 -4.59 -24.12 -13.34
CA ASP A 52 -3.64 -25.22 -13.38
C ASP A 52 -2.48 -24.96 -14.35
N GLU A 53 -2.76 -24.42 -15.54
CA GLU A 53 -1.73 -24.05 -16.50
C GLU A 53 -0.83 -22.94 -15.95
N ALA A 54 -1.40 -21.94 -15.28
CA ALA A 54 -0.64 -20.87 -14.65
C ALA A 54 0.28 -21.43 -13.54
N LEU A 55 -0.19 -22.39 -12.73
CA LEU A 55 0.59 -23.02 -11.66
C LEU A 55 1.91 -23.61 -12.20
N THR A 56 1.87 -24.25 -13.38
CA THR A 56 3.07 -24.85 -14.01
C THR A 56 4.13 -23.84 -14.47
N ARG A 57 3.78 -22.55 -14.56
CA ARG A 57 4.66 -21.50 -15.07
C ARG A 57 5.34 -20.68 -13.99
N PHE A 58 4.99 -20.87 -12.72
CA PHE A 58 5.70 -20.22 -11.62
C PHE A 58 7.09 -20.84 -11.44
N VAL A 59 8.08 -19.99 -11.22
CA VAL A 59 9.43 -20.38 -10.82
C VAL A 59 9.61 -19.97 -9.37
N VAL A 60 10.01 -20.91 -8.51
CA VAL A 60 10.26 -20.69 -7.08
C VAL A 60 11.68 -21.13 -6.74
N GLU A 61 12.27 -20.51 -5.72
CA GLU A 61 13.61 -20.85 -5.22
C GLU A 61 13.63 -22.28 -4.64
N PRO A 62 14.74 -23.03 -4.71
CA PRO A 62 14.85 -24.34 -4.09
C PRO A 62 14.49 -24.32 -2.60
N GLY A 63 13.71 -25.32 -2.16
CA GLY A 63 13.20 -25.41 -0.79
C GLY A 63 11.82 -24.76 -0.57
N TYR A 64 11.28 -24.07 -1.56
CA TYR A 64 9.93 -23.50 -1.53
C TYR A 64 8.94 -24.30 -2.39
N ARG A 65 7.65 -24.15 -2.10
CA ARG A 65 6.54 -24.74 -2.86
C ARG A 65 5.42 -23.72 -3.02
N ILE A 66 4.72 -23.79 -4.16
CA ILE A 66 3.49 -23.04 -4.44
C ILE A 66 2.35 -24.03 -4.68
N ASP A 67 1.18 -23.76 -4.10
CA ASP A 67 -0.02 -24.59 -4.21
C ASP A 67 -1.20 -23.70 -4.69
N LEU A 68 -2.03 -24.21 -5.61
CA LEU A 68 -3.26 -23.54 -6.04
C LEU A 68 -4.38 -23.84 -5.04
N ILE A 69 -4.82 -22.82 -4.29
CA ILE A 69 -5.80 -22.99 -3.19
C ILE A 69 -7.19 -22.41 -3.47
N ALA A 70 -7.31 -21.47 -4.41
CA ALA A 70 -8.56 -20.85 -4.81
C ALA A 70 -8.41 -20.23 -6.20
N ALA A 71 -9.47 -20.30 -7.00
CA ALA A 71 -9.56 -19.69 -8.33
C ALA A 71 -11.00 -19.28 -8.62
N GLU A 72 -11.25 -18.65 -9.76
CA GLU A 72 -12.61 -18.37 -10.21
C GLU A 72 -13.44 -19.66 -10.31
N PRO A 73 -14.73 -19.64 -9.93
CA PRO A 73 -15.51 -18.46 -9.53
C PRO A 73 -15.42 -18.12 -8.03
N LEU A 74 -14.66 -18.85 -7.22
CA LEU A 74 -14.59 -18.66 -5.76
C LEU A 74 -13.99 -17.30 -5.38
N VAL A 75 -13.00 -16.83 -6.14
CA VAL A 75 -12.32 -15.55 -5.94
C VAL A 75 -12.15 -14.86 -7.29
N GLN A 76 -12.53 -13.59 -7.36
CA GLN A 76 -12.38 -12.77 -8.57
C GLN A 76 -11.73 -11.44 -8.21
N SER A 77 -10.68 -11.06 -8.95
CA SER A 77 -9.96 -9.77 -8.81
C SER A 77 -9.55 -9.42 -7.37
N PRO A 78 -8.84 -10.31 -6.64
CA PRO A 78 -8.47 -10.06 -5.26
C PRO A 78 -7.48 -8.88 -5.14
N VAL A 79 -7.71 -8.04 -4.14
CA VAL A 79 -6.89 -6.87 -3.80
C VAL A 79 -6.12 -7.10 -2.50
N ALA A 80 -6.69 -7.84 -1.54
CA ALA A 80 -6.00 -8.16 -0.29
C ALA A 80 -6.40 -9.54 0.28
N ILE A 81 -5.48 -10.11 1.07
CA ILE A 81 -5.69 -11.36 1.81
C ILE A 81 -5.23 -11.23 3.27
N ALA A 82 -5.88 -11.94 4.19
CA ALA A 82 -5.48 -12.00 5.59
C ALA A 82 -5.85 -13.35 6.23
N PHE A 83 -5.06 -13.78 7.21
CA PHE A 83 -5.39 -14.92 8.07
C PHE A 83 -5.84 -14.43 9.44
N ASP A 84 -6.80 -15.13 10.06
CA ASP A 84 -7.19 -14.90 11.46
C ASP A 84 -6.45 -15.84 12.45
N GLU A 85 -6.72 -15.72 13.75
CA GLU A 85 -6.03 -16.54 14.76
C GLU A 85 -6.39 -18.04 14.69
N ARG A 86 -7.42 -18.39 13.92
CA ARG A 86 -7.87 -19.77 13.69
C ARG A 86 -7.34 -20.32 12.34
N GLY A 87 -6.48 -19.58 11.65
CA GLY A 87 -5.87 -19.99 10.39
C GLY A 87 -6.80 -19.94 9.19
N ARG A 88 -7.94 -19.24 9.26
CA ARG A 88 -8.83 -19.06 8.10
C ARG A 88 -8.30 -17.95 7.20
N LEU A 89 -8.29 -18.19 5.89
CA LEU A 89 -7.94 -17.21 4.88
C LEU A 89 -9.17 -16.39 4.46
N TYR A 90 -9.06 -15.07 4.51
CA TYR A 90 -10.03 -14.10 4.04
C TYR A 90 -9.47 -13.34 2.85
N VAL A 91 -10.34 -12.99 1.89
CA VAL A 91 -9.98 -12.34 0.63
C VAL A 91 -10.97 -11.20 0.34
N VAL A 92 -10.46 -10.06 -0.14
CA VAL A 92 -11.26 -8.91 -0.62
C VAL A 92 -10.73 -8.40 -1.95
#